data_AF-A0AAV5YGH9-F1
#
_entry.id   AF-A0AAV5YGH9-F1
#
_cell.length_a   1.000
_cell.length_b   1.000
_cell.length_c   1.000
_cell.angle_alpha   90.00
_cell.angle_beta   90.00
_cell.angle_gamma   90.00
#
_symmetry.space_group_name_H-M   'P 1'
#
loop_
_entity.id
_entity.type
_entity.pdbx_description
1 polymer ?
#
loop_
_entity_poly.entity_id
_entity_poly.type
_entity_poly.pdbx_seq_one_letter_code
_entity_poly.pdbx_strand_id
1 'polypeptide(L)'
;MAGEGVLVRVGRAERHALGLRCPRCGRAPLFRGWFAMNVVCAVCDLRFERAQGYWVGAIYVNYGVTVLIAVGGCFLLWSYADLSPVGQLALWVPFVIAFPLWFFRYSRSLWLGLEYGLNPEP
;
A
#
# COMPACT_ATOMS: atom_id res chain seq x y z
N MET A 1 -0.87 -27.77 -4.65
CA MET A 1 -1.41 -26.72 -3.74
C MET A 1 -2.73 -26.16 -4.30
N ALA A 2 -3.68 -27.03 -4.67
CA ALA A 2 -4.77 -26.70 -5.61
C ALA A 2 -6.16 -26.51 -4.96
N GLY A 3 -6.22 -25.95 -3.74
CA GLY A 3 -7.49 -25.86 -3.00
C GLY A 3 -7.67 -24.67 -2.06
N GLU A 4 -6.71 -23.74 -1.96
CA GLU A 4 -6.92 -22.53 -1.17
C GLU A 4 -7.79 -21.54 -1.96
N GLY A 5 -8.97 -21.21 -1.43
CA GLY A 5 -9.84 -20.18 -2.00
C GLY A 5 -9.08 -18.86 -2.18
N VAL A 6 -9.41 -18.11 -3.23
CA VAL A 6 -8.79 -16.81 -3.57
C VAL A 6 -8.71 -15.90 -2.34
N LEU A 7 -9.78 -15.83 -1.55
CA LEU A 7 -9.86 -15.01 -0.33
C LEU A 7 -8.81 -15.39 0.71
N VAL A 8 -8.52 -16.67 0.89
CA VAL A 8 -7.51 -17.16 1.85
C VAL A 8 -6.11 -16.76 1.39
N ARG A 9 -5.84 -16.89 0.09
CA ARG A 9 -4.55 -16.52 -0.51
C ARG A 9 -4.30 -15.01 -0.43
N VAL A 10 -5.30 -14.21 -0.81
CA VAL A 10 -5.25 -12.75 -0.67
C VAL A 10 -5.05 -12.38 0.81
N GLY A 11 -5.85 -12.92 1.73
CA GLY A 11 -5.72 -12.63 3.15
C GLY A 11 -4.34 -12.96 3.74
N ARG A 12 -3.70 -14.04 3.28
CA ARG A 12 -2.32 -14.37 3.67
C ARG A 12 -1.31 -13.39 3.07
N ALA A 13 -1.43 -13.07 1.79
CA ALA A 13 -0.55 -12.13 1.10
C ALA A 13 -0.63 -10.73 1.71
N GLU A 14 -1.83 -10.25 2.05
CA GLU A 14 -2.05 -8.96 2.72
C GLU A 14 -1.37 -8.90 4.10
N ARG A 15 -1.43 -9.98 4.89
CA ARG A 15 -0.71 -10.04 6.17
C ARG A 15 0.80 -9.85 6.00
N HIS A 16 1.39 -10.45 4.96
CA HIS A 16 2.80 -10.24 4.64
C HIS A 16 3.06 -8.82 4.12
N ALA A 17 2.13 -8.27 3.34
CA ALA A 17 2.22 -6.93 2.80
C ALA A 17 2.24 -5.84 3.87
N LEU A 18 1.40 -5.98 4.91
CA LEU A 18 1.42 -5.09 6.08
C LEU A 18 2.78 -5.09 6.79
N GLY A 19 3.48 -6.22 6.78
CA GLY A 19 4.85 -6.35 7.31
C GLY A 19 5.97 -5.97 6.33
N LEU A 20 5.63 -5.43 5.15
CA LEU A 20 6.57 -5.14 4.05
C LEU A 20 7.43 -6.36 3.67
N ARG A 21 6.82 -7.55 3.69
CA ARG A 21 7.47 -8.83 3.39
C ARG A 21 6.88 -9.49 2.16
N CYS A 22 7.70 -10.30 1.49
CA CYS A 22 7.33 -10.99 0.25
C CYS A 22 5.97 -11.70 0.40
N PRO A 23 5.00 -11.47 -0.51
CA PRO A 23 3.66 -12.05 -0.37
C PRO A 23 3.63 -13.57 -0.54
N ARG A 24 4.64 -14.15 -1.22
CA ARG A 24 4.79 -15.59 -1.43
C ARG A 24 5.41 -16.31 -0.23
N CYS A 25 6.59 -15.88 0.18
CA CYS A 25 7.36 -16.60 1.21
C CYS A 25 7.24 -15.99 2.61
N GLY A 26 6.84 -14.72 2.73
CA GLY A 26 6.74 -14.00 4.01
C GLY A 26 8.08 -13.73 4.71
N ARG A 27 9.23 -14.09 4.11
CA ARG A 27 10.54 -14.03 4.80
C ARG A 27 11.34 -12.79 4.46
N ALA A 28 11.57 -12.52 3.18
CA ALA A 28 12.43 -11.42 2.74
C ALA A 28 11.69 -10.06 2.75
N PRO A 29 12.37 -8.96 3.11
CA PRO A 29 11.81 -7.62 3.00
C PRO A 29 11.67 -7.18 1.54
N LEU A 30 10.59 -6.46 1.21
CA LEU A 30 10.40 -5.89 -0.15
C LEU A 30 11.39 -4.76 -0.41
N PHE A 31 11.74 -4.00 0.62
CA PHE A 31 12.49 -2.76 0.51
C PHE A 31 13.85 -2.90 1.19
N ARG A 32 14.90 -2.42 0.53
CA ARG A 32 16.27 -2.34 1.05
C ARG A 32 16.60 -0.97 1.67
N GLY A 33 15.75 0.01 1.46
CA GLY A 33 15.85 1.35 2.04
C GLY A 33 14.47 1.98 2.16
N TRP A 34 14.42 3.30 2.35
CA TRP A 34 13.11 3.96 2.47
C TRP A 34 12.37 4.03 1.15
N PHE A 35 13.07 4.41 0.07
CA PHE A 35 12.51 4.54 -1.29
C PHE A 35 12.90 3.41 -2.24
N ALA A 36 13.91 2.60 -1.87
CA ALA A 36 14.47 1.59 -2.73
C ALA A 36 13.83 0.21 -2.50
N MET A 37 13.09 -0.25 -3.50
CA MET A 37 12.49 -1.58 -3.52
C MET A 37 13.44 -2.58 -4.21
N ASN A 38 13.45 -3.83 -3.75
CA ASN A 38 14.16 -4.91 -4.43
C ASN A 38 13.44 -5.29 -5.73
N VAL A 39 14.16 -5.80 -6.72
CA VAL A 39 13.55 -6.26 -7.98
C VAL A 39 13.01 -7.69 -7.83
N VAL A 40 13.73 -8.52 -7.07
CA VAL A 40 13.43 -9.93 -6.82
C VAL A 40 13.53 -10.25 -5.33
N CYS A 41 12.79 -11.26 -4.90
CA CYS A 41 12.87 -11.79 -3.54
C CYS A 41 14.11 -12.66 -3.36
N ALA A 42 14.98 -12.32 -2.40
CA ALA A 42 16.21 -13.07 -2.11
C ALA A 42 16.02 -14.51 -1.55
N VAL A 43 14.78 -14.98 -1.34
CA VAL A 43 14.47 -16.30 -0.76
C VAL A 43 13.71 -17.20 -1.71
N CYS A 44 12.86 -16.65 -2.58
CA CYS A 44 11.99 -17.44 -3.46
C CYS A 44 11.98 -16.96 -4.91
N ASP A 45 12.89 -16.04 -5.26
CA ASP A 45 13.09 -15.46 -6.59
C ASP A 45 11.84 -14.85 -7.25
N LEU A 46 10.80 -14.56 -6.46
CA LEU A 46 9.64 -13.84 -6.96
C LEU A 46 10.07 -12.44 -7.42
N ARG A 47 9.85 -12.16 -8.71
CA ARG A 47 10.01 -10.82 -9.27
C ARG A 47 8.85 -9.94 -8.81
N PHE A 48 9.15 -8.83 -8.15
CA PHE A 48 8.12 -7.95 -7.59
C PHE A 48 7.49 -7.04 -8.65
N GLU A 49 8.24 -6.64 -9.66
CA GLU A 49 7.71 -5.89 -10.80
C GLU A 49 7.64 -6.82 -12.02
N ARG A 50 6.42 -7.27 -12.34
CA ARG A 50 6.18 -8.24 -13.43
C ARG A 50 6.20 -7.57 -14.80
N ALA A 51 5.61 -6.38 -14.90
CA ALA A 51 5.42 -5.64 -16.15
C ALA A 51 5.68 -4.13 -15.97
N GLN A 52 5.88 -3.42 -17.07
CA GLN A 52 5.93 -1.96 -17.04
C GLN A 52 4.57 -1.41 -16.61
N GLY A 53 4.57 -0.38 -15.76
CA GLY A 53 3.31 0.20 -15.24
C GLY A 53 2.65 -0.61 -14.12
N TYR A 54 3.30 -1.67 -13.61
CA TYR A 54 2.81 -2.49 -12.50
C TYR A 54 2.33 -1.67 -11.29
N TRP A 55 3.04 -0.58 -11.01
CA TRP A 55 2.81 0.25 -9.83
C TRP A 55 1.67 1.26 -9.99
N VAL A 56 0.98 1.30 -11.13
CA VAL A 56 -0.17 2.19 -11.33
C VAL A 56 -1.27 1.89 -10.30
N GLY A 57 -1.55 0.62 -10.02
CA GLY A 57 -2.51 0.26 -8.97
C GLY A 57 -2.06 0.70 -7.57
N ALA A 58 -0.76 0.57 -7.26
CA ALA A 58 -0.20 1.10 -6.02
C ALA A 58 -0.31 2.64 -5.92
N ILE A 59 -0.26 3.37 -7.03
CA ILE A 59 -0.52 4.83 -7.03
C ILE A 59 -1.97 5.11 -6.64
N TYR A 60 -2.93 4.37 -7.21
CA TYR A 60 -4.35 4.53 -6.88
C TYR A 60 -4.69 4.15 -5.45
N VAL A 61 -4.07 3.10 -4.90
CA VAL A 61 -4.24 2.73 -3.48
C VAL A 61 -3.73 3.85 -2.57
N ASN A 62 -2.57 4.43 -2.89
CA ASN A 62 -1.97 5.52 -2.10
C ASN A 62 -2.84 6.77 -2.15
N TYR A 63 -3.25 7.16 -3.37
CA TYR A 63 -4.12 8.31 -3.61
C TYR A 63 -5.49 8.13 -2.93
N GLY A 64 -6.14 6.99 -3.13
CA GLY A 64 -7.45 6.70 -2.56
C GLY A 64 -7.46 6.78 -1.04
N VAL A 65 -6.50 6.15 -0.37
CA VAL A 65 -6.38 6.23 1.10
C VAL A 65 -6.09 7.65 1.56
N THR A 66 -5.19 8.37 0.89
CA THR A 66 -4.85 9.75 1.24
C THR A 66 -6.06 10.67 1.13
N VAL A 67 -6.80 10.59 0.03
CA VAL A 67 -8.02 11.39 -0.21
C VAL A 67 -9.11 11.04 0.78
N LEU A 68 -9.36 9.75 1.02
CA LEU A 68 -10.38 9.31 1.97
C LEU A 68 -10.11 9.86 3.38
N ILE A 69 -8.86 9.79 3.84
CA ILE A 69 -8.48 10.34 5.15
C ILE A 69 -8.57 11.87 5.15
N ALA A 70 -8.02 12.54 4.14
CA ALA A 70 -7.97 14.00 4.11
C ALA A 70 -9.36 14.63 3.98
N VAL A 71 -10.15 14.20 2.99
CA VAL A 71 -11.49 14.72 2.73
C VAL A 71 -12.46 14.28 3.83
N GLY A 72 -12.44 12.99 4.20
CA GLY A 72 -13.27 12.48 5.28
C GLY A 72 -12.97 13.17 6.61
N GLY A 73 -11.69 13.31 6.96
CA GLY A 73 -11.26 14.04 8.15
C GLY A 73 -11.62 15.53 8.10
N CYS A 74 -11.52 16.17 6.94
CA CYS A 74 -11.93 17.56 6.76
C CYS A 74 -13.43 17.75 7.07
N PHE A 75 -14.29 16.89 6.54
CA PHE A 75 -15.73 16.91 6.85
C PHE A 75 -16.00 16.63 8.33
N LEU A 76 -15.30 15.67 8.94
CA LEU A 76 -15.45 15.36 10.37
C LEU A 76 -15.04 16.54 11.27
N LEU A 77 -13.90 17.18 10.99
CA LEU A 77 -13.45 18.34 11.76
C LEU A 77 -14.35 19.55 11.56
N TRP A 78 -14.92 19.69 10.36
CA TRP A 78 -15.93 20.72 10.10
C TRP A 78 -17.21 20.45 10.90
N SER A 79 -17.68 19.20 10.95
CA SER A 79 -18.95 18.87 11.62
C SER A 79 -18.87 18.80 13.15
N TYR A 80 -17.70 18.48 13.72
CA TYR A 80 -17.57 18.20 15.17
C TYR A 80 -16.66 19.16 15.93
N ALA A 81 -15.79 19.91 15.25
CA ALA A 81 -14.76 20.71 15.91
C ALA A 81 -14.76 22.18 15.49
N ASP A 82 -15.65 22.60 14.58
CA ASP A 82 -15.76 23.97 14.03
C ASP A 82 -14.39 24.59 13.69
N LEU A 83 -13.48 23.76 13.17
CA LEU A 83 -12.12 24.19 12.89
C LEU A 83 -12.14 25.23 11.77
N SER A 84 -11.48 26.37 11.98
CA SER A 84 -11.45 27.44 10.97
C SER A 84 -10.87 26.93 9.64
N PRO A 85 -11.27 27.50 8.48
CA PRO A 85 -10.73 27.08 7.18
C PRO A 85 -9.21 27.17 7.11
N VAL A 86 -8.62 28.18 7.75
CA VAL A 86 -7.16 28.33 7.87
C VAL A 86 -6.55 27.20 8.70
N GLY A 87 -7.17 26.83 9.82
CA GLY A 87 -6.72 25.70 10.64
C GLY A 87 -6.81 24.36 9.90
N GLN A 88 -7.87 24.16 9.09
CA GLN A 88 -8.01 22.98 8.24
C GLN A 88 -6.92 22.90 7.18
N LEU A 89 -6.64 24.01 6.48
CA LEU A 89 -5.55 24.05 5.50
C LEU A 89 -4.19 23.78 6.16
N ALA A 90 -3.93 24.39 7.31
CA ALA A 90 -2.69 24.18 8.07
C ALA A 90 -2.47 22.73 8.49
N LEU A 91 -3.55 21.96 8.71
CA LEU A 91 -3.48 20.54 9.03
C LEU A 91 -3.39 19.66 7.77
N TRP A 92 -4.28 19.87 6.80
CA TRP A 92 -4.46 18.95 5.68
C TRP A 92 -3.41 19.10 4.59
N VAL A 93 -2.88 20.31 4.35
CA VAL A 93 -1.79 20.52 3.36
C VAL A 93 -0.53 19.72 3.71
N PRO A 94 0.06 19.82 4.92
CA PRO A 94 1.21 19.00 5.25
C PRO A 94 0.85 17.51 5.29
N PHE A 95 -0.38 17.15 5.70
CA PHE A 95 -0.83 15.75 5.69
C PHE A 95 -0.80 15.13 4.29
N VAL A 96 -1.39 15.80 3.27
CA VAL A 96 -1.43 15.26 1.90
C VAL A 96 -0.06 15.21 1.22
N ILE A 97 0.97 15.81 1.82
CA ILE A 97 2.36 15.69 1.37
C ILE A 97 3.06 14.56 2.13
N ALA A 98 3.02 14.60 3.46
CA ALA A 98 3.77 13.68 4.31
C ALA A 98 3.20 12.25 4.30
N PHE A 99 1.87 12.12 4.36
CA PHE A 99 1.21 10.82 4.42
C PHE A 99 1.47 9.95 3.19
N PRO A 100 1.26 10.40 1.94
CA PRO A 100 1.53 9.55 0.78
C PRO A 100 3.00 9.20 0.65
N LEU A 101 3.92 10.11 1.01
CA LEU A 101 5.36 9.84 1.06
C LEU A 101 5.72 8.75 2.07
N TRP A 102 5.06 8.68 3.23
CA TRP A 102 5.25 7.60 4.18
C TRP A 102 4.53 6.31 3.74
N PHE A 103 3.32 6.44 3.24
CA PHE A 103 2.42 5.34 2.89
C PHE A 103 2.79 4.65 1.58
N PHE A 104 3.66 5.24 0.75
CA PHE A 104 4.01 4.70 -0.57
C PHE A 104 4.53 3.25 -0.49
N ARG A 105 5.28 2.91 0.58
CA ARG A 105 5.85 1.57 0.80
C ARG A 105 4.75 0.54 1.02
N TYR A 106 3.81 0.88 1.87
CA TYR A 106 2.65 0.05 2.16
C TYR A 106 1.79 -0.08 0.92
N SER A 107 1.55 1.00 0.20
CA SER A 107 0.75 0.96 -1.03
C SER A 107 1.31 -0.01 -2.07
N ARG A 108 2.62 0.04 -2.33
CA ARG A 108 3.29 -0.94 -3.22
C ARG A 108 3.19 -2.36 -2.67
N SER A 109 3.39 -2.54 -1.37
CA SER A 109 3.34 -3.85 -0.75
C SER A 109 1.93 -4.47 -0.80
N LEU A 110 0.90 -3.69 -0.51
CA LEU A 110 -0.52 -4.09 -0.55
C LEU A 110 -0.93 -4.42 -1.98
N TRP A 111 -0.58 -3.56 -2.95
CA TRP A 111 -0.85 -3.85 -4.37
C TRP A 111 -0.21 -5.16 -4.84
N LEU A 112 1.07 -5.37 -4.51
CA LEU A 112 1.78 -6.61 -4.83
C LEU A 112 1.15 -7.83 -4.14
N GLY A 113 0.71 -7.67 -2.89
CA GLY A 113 0.02 -8.72 -2.12
C GLY A 113 -1.30 -9.12 -2.78
N LEU A 114 -2.12 -8.13 -3.11
CA LEU A 114 -3.41 -8.32 -3.78
C LEU A 114 -3.23 -9.02 -5.12
N GLU A 115 -2.34 -8.50 -5.97
CA GLU A 115 -2.15 -9.04 -7.30
C GLU A 115 -1.53 -10.44 -7.27
N TYR A 116 -0.63 -10.72 -6.33
CA TYR A 116 -0.12 -12.07 -6.12
C TYR A 116 -1.20 -13.03 -5.61
N GLY A 117 -2.10 -12.57 -4.72
CA GLY A 117 -3.20 -13.38 -4.22
C GLY A 117 -4.24 -13.73 -5.28
N LEU A 118 -4.51 -12.80 -6.20
CA LEU A 118 -5.41 -12.97 -7.35
C LEU A 118 -4.75 -13.81 -8.45
N ASN A 119 -3.53 -13.44 -8.84
CA ASN A 119 -2.74 -14.02 -9.92
C ASN A 119 -1.37 -14.47 -9.38
N PRO A 120 -1.28 -15.65 -8.76
CA PRO A 120 -0.03 -16.16 -8.19
C PRO A 120 0.93 -16.73 -9.24
N GLU A 121 0.46 -16.89 -10.47
CA GLU A 121 1.26 -17.37 -11.61
C GLU A 121 2.16 -16.22 -12.10
N PRO A 122 3.42 -16.51 -12.50
CA PRO A 122 4.39 -15.50 -12.88
C PRO A 122 4.04 -14.79 -14.20
#